data_AF-A0A7W0F2E0-F1
#
_entry.id   AF-A0A7W0F2E0-F1
#
_cell.length_a   1.000
_cell.length_b   1.000
_cell.length_c   1.000
_cell.angle_alpha   90.00
_cell.angle_beta   90.00
_cell.angle_gamma   90.00
#
_symmetry.space_group_name_H-M   'P 1'
#
loop_
_entity.id
_entity.type
_entity.pdbx_description
1 polymer ?
#
loop_
_entity_poly.entity_id
_entity_poly.type
_entity_poly.pdbx_seq_one_letter_code
_entity_poly.pdbx_strand_id
1 'polypeptide(L)'
;MAADFPRDLAEKIEAQKISYGAALSLRFLDETGREAACAFLEELRPSSSLMKEFAQHMVDISKKDGITAGEIIDGLKDITRARSSRKIKTEKVRHALRVRRFPLLTEKENELKDAVKKLSLSQNLSLNYPENMEGKKVSLVIRFKNIAELQKSLDEIKKKSDQLDEFLEIL
;
A
#
# COMPACT_ATOMS: atom_id res chain seq x y z
N MET A 1 2.34 -30.37 -7.60
CA MET A 1 1.67 -30.22 -8.90
C MET A 1 2.06 -28.88 -9.47
N ALA A 2 2.73 -28.83 -10.63
CA ALA A 2 2.94 -27.58 -11.34
C ALA A 2 1.56 -27.03 -11.72
N ALA A 3 1.31 -25.74 -11.49
CA ALA A 3 0.07 -25.12 -11.92
C ALA A 3 0.04 -25.15 -13.46
N ASP A 4 -1.08 -25.58 -14.05
CA ASP A 4 -1.28 -25.46 -15.49
C ASP A 4 -1.53 -23.99 -15.83
N PHE A 5 -0.70 -23.43 -16.70
CA PHE A 5 -0.79 -22.04 -17.10
C PHE A 5 -1.29 -21.93 -18.53
N PRO A 6 -2.14 -20.94 -18.84
CA PRO A 6 -2.37 -20.50 -20.20
C PRO A 6 -1.04 -20.28 -20.94
N ARG A 7 -0.99 -20.65 -22.22
CA ARG A 7 0.23 -20.62 -23.04
C ARG A 7 0.92 -19.26 -23.02
N ASP A 8 0.14 -18.18 -23.09
CA ASP A 8 0.61 -16.80 -23.03
C ASP A 8 1.37 -16.50 -21.72
N LEU A 9 0.92 -17.04 -20.58
CA LEU A 9 1.64 -16.90 -19.30
C LEU A 9 2.87 -17.81 -19.23
N ALA A 10 2.76 -19.05 -19.70
CA ALA A 10 3.87 -20.00 -19.70
C ALA A 10 5.09 -19.43 -20.45
N GLU A 11 4.87 -18.89 -21.65
CA GLU A 11 5.90 -18.26 -22.48
C GLU A 11 6.56 -17.06 -21.75
N LYS A 12 5.80 -16.27 -20.99
CA LYS A 12 6.32 -15.13 -20.23
C LYS A 12 7.12 -15.54 -18.99
N ILE A 13 6.77 -16.66 -18.36
CA ILE A 13 7.53 -17.24 -17.24
C ILE A 13 8.87 -17.78 -17.76
N GLU A 14 8.85 -18.55 -18.86
CA GLU A 14 10.06 -19.09 -19.49
C GLU A 14 11.01 -17.98 -19.93
N ALA A 15 10.48 -16.90 -20.52
CA ALA A 15 11.24 -15.71 -20.88
C ALA A 15 11.70 -14.86 -19.67
N GLN A 16 11.41 -15.26 -18.43
CA GLN A 16 11.71 -14.54 -17.19
C GLN A 16 11.16 -13.09 -17.16
N LYS A 17 10.10 -12.83 -17.91
CA LYS A 17 9.44 -11.52 -17.97
C LYS A 17 8.46 -11.32 -16.83
N ILE A 18 7.87 -12.41 -16.36
CA ILE A 18 6.89 -12.45 -15.28
C ILE A 18 7.29 -13.50 -14.26
N SER A 19 7.14 -13.20 -12.97
CA SER A 19 7.41 -14.18 -11.92
C SER A 19 6.31 -15.24 -11.84
N TYR A 20 6.68 -16.48 -11.46
CA TYR A 20 5.72 -17.57 -11.24
C TYR A 20 4.59 -17.14 -10.27
N GLY A 21 4.92 -16.39 -9.22
CA GLY A 21 3.94 -15.87 -8.25
C GLY A 21 2.94 -14.90 -8.87
N ALA A 22 3.38 -14.04 -9.79
CA ALA A 22 2.48 -13.16 -10.53
C ALA A 22 1.59 -13.96 -11.48
N ALA A 23 2.17 -14.90 -12.24
CA ALA A 23 1.41 -15.75 -13.16
C ALA A 23 0.32 -16.57 -12.45
N LEU A 24 0.59 -17.07 -11.23
CA LEU A 24 -0.43 -17.74 -10.41
C LEU A 24 -1.66 -16.85 -10.17
N SER A 25 -1.49 -15.54 -10.03
CA SER A 25 -2.63 -14.63 -9.86
C SER A 25 -3.27 -14.31 -11.21
N LEU A 26 -2.46 -13.97 -12.22
CA LEU A 26 -2.93 -13.54 -13.54
C LEU A 26 -3.73 -14.61 -14.29
N ARG A 27 -3.56 -15.91 -13.99
CA ARG A 27 -4.33 -17.00 -14.63
C ARG A 27 -5.85 -16.87 -14.50
N PHE A 28 -6.34 -16.06 -13.56
CA PHE A 28 -7.76 -15.80 -13.36
C PHE A 28 -8.32 -14.66 -14.21
N LEU A 29 -7.47 -13.94 -14.94
CA LEU A 29 -7.88 -12.95 -15.93
C LEU A 29 -8.12 -13.62 -17.28
N ASP A 30 -8.93 -12.99 -18.12
CA ASP A 30 -9.04 -13.33 -19.54
C ASP A 30 -7.74 -13.03 -20.30
N GLU A 31 -7.63 -13.52 -21.54
CA GLU A 31 -6.42 -13.39 -22.34
C GLU A 31 -5.99 -11.93 -22.52
N THR A 32 -6.92 -11.05 -22.90
CA THR A 32 -6.67 -9.62 -23.03
C THR A 32 -6.21 -8.97 -21.72
N GLY A 33 -6.81 -9.33 -20.59
CA GLY A 33 -6.39 -8.85 -19.27
C GLY A 33 -5.00 -9.35 -18.86
N ARG A 34 -4.65 -10.60 -19.19
CA ARG A 34 -3.31 -11.15 -18.95
C ARG A 34 -2.26 -10.45 -19.79
N GLU A 35 -2.53 -10.20 -21.07
CA GLU A 35 -1.63 -9.47 -21.95
C GLU A 35 -1.36 -8.05 -21.44
N ALA A 36 -2.43 -7.31 -21.08
CA ALA A 36 -2.31 -5.96 -20.54
C ALA A 36 -1.50 -5.95 -19.24
N ALA A 37 -1.79 -6.86 -18.31
CA ALA A 37 -1.08 -6.98 -17.04
C ALA A 37 0.40 -7.36 -17.23
N CYS A 38 0.69 -8.29 -18.14
CA CYS A 38 2.07 -8.68 -18.45
C CYS A 38 2.84 -7.51 -19.06
N ALA A 39 2.27 -6.80 -20.03
CA ALA A 39 2.89 -5.64 -20.65
C ALA A 39 3.20 -4.54 -19.62
N PHE A 40 2.26 -4.28 -18.71
CA PHE A 40 2.42 -3.31 -17.62
C PHE A 40 3.57 -3.69 -16.66
N LEU A 41 3.65 -4.96 -16.25
CA LEU A 41 4.72 -5.45 -15.39
C LEU A 41 6.08 -5.45 -16.08
N GLU A 42 6.13 -5.76 -17.38
CA GLU A 42 7.34 -5.68 -18.20
C GLU A 42 7.85 -4.25 -18.39
N GLU A 43 6.94 -3.27 -18.50
CA GLU A 43 7.28 -1.85 -18.61
C GLU A 43 7.85 -1.33 -17.28
N LEU A 44 7.14 -1.60 -16.18
CA LEU A 44 7.49 -1.08 -14.86
C LEU A 44 8.71 -1.78 -14.25
N ARG A 45 8.96 -3.05 -14.63
CA ARG A 45 10.04 -3.93 -14.13
C ARG A 45 10.18 -3.92 -12.60
N PRO A 46 9.12 -4.21 -11.83
CA PRO A 46 9.22 -4.32 -10.38
C PRO A 46 9.93 -5.63 -9.98
N SER A 47 10.28 -5.78 -8.70
CA SER A 47 10.82 -7.05 -8.19
C SER A 47 9.80 -8.18 -8.31
N SER A 48 10.26 -9.44 -8.28
CA SER A 48 9.38 -10.63 -8.32
C SER A 48 8.27 -10.61 -7.25
N SER A 49 8.61 -10.12 -6.04
CA SER A 49 7.65 -9.94 -4.94
C SER A 49 6.57 -8.91 -5.27
N LEU A 50 6.97 -7.78 -5.84
CA LEU A 50 6.04 -6.71 -6.24
C LEU A 50 5.22 -7.10 -7.47
N MET A 51 5.77 -7.85 -8.43
CA MET A 51 5.00 -8.42 -9.54
C MET A 51 3.84 -9.28 -9.02
N LYS A 52 4.12 -10.16 -8.05
CA LYS A 52 3.10 -11.00 -7.41
C LYS A 52 2.04 -10.14 -6.72
N GLU A 53 2.47 -9.15 -5.93
CA GLU A 53 1.57 -8.24 -5.22
C GLU A 53 0.64 -7.49 -6.18
N PHE A 54 1.20 -6.89 -7.24
CA PHE A 54 0.43 -6.13 -8.24
C PHE A 54 -0.55 -7.02 -9.00
N ALA A 55 -0.11 -8.21 -9.42
CA ALA A 55 -0.98 -9.17 -10.07
C ALA A 55 -2.17 -9.56 -9.19
N GLN A 56 -1.93 -9.81 -7.91
CA GLN A 56 -2.99 -10.12 -6.96
C GLN A 56 -3.94 -8.94 -6.76
N HIS A 57 -3.41 -7.71 -6.67
CA HIS A 57 -4.25 -6.51 -6.55
C HIS A 57 -5.11 -6.29 -7.79
N MET A 58 -4.56 -6.44 -8.99
CA MET A 58 -5.32 -6.28 -10.24
C MET A 58 -6.47 -7.30 -10.32
N VAL A 59 -6.24 -8.56 -9.96
CA VAL A 59 -7.28 -9.59 -9.95
C VAL A 59 -8.36 -9.28 -8.90
N ASP A 60 -7.96 -8.89 -7.69
CA ASP A 60 -8.91 -8.60 -6.62
C ASP A 60 -9.75 -7.35 -6.92
N ILE A 61 -9.13 -6.30 -7.45
CA ILE A 61 -9.83 -5.08 -7.89
C ILE A 61 -10.77 -5.40 -9.05
N SER A 62 -10.32 -6.17 -10.03
CA SER A 62 -11.14 -6.56 -11.18
C SER A 62 -12.41 -7.29 -10.73
N LYS A 63 -12.28 -8.24 -9.79
CA LYS A 63 -13.42 -8.95 -9.21
C LYS A 63 -14.31 -8.06 -8.34
N LYS A 64 -13.72 -7.18 -7.53
CA LYS A 64 -14.45 -6.29 -6.60
C LYS A 64 -15.25 -5.22 -7.34
N ASP A 65 -14.62 -4.59 -8.33
CA ASP A 65 -15.15 -3.40 -9.01
C ASP A 65 -15.87 -3.77 -10.33
N GLY A 66 -15.78 -5.01 -10.80
CA GLY A 66 -16.41 -5.47 -12.05
C GLY A 66 -15.77 -4.90 -13.32
N ILE A 67 -14.49 -4.50 -13.23
CA ILE A 67 -13.72 -3.88 -14.32
C ILE A 67 -12.58 -4.78 -14.78
N THR A 68 -12.07 -4.51 -15.98
CA THR A 68 -10.95 -5.25 -16.57
C THR A 68 -9.59 -4.80 -16.00
N ALA A 69 -8.57 -5.66 -16.13
CA ALA A 69 -7.19 -5.28 -15.81
C ALA A 69 -6.71 -4.10 -16.66
N GLY A 70 -7.15 -4.01 -17.92
CA GLY A 70 -6.86 -2.88 -18.80
C GLY A 70 -7.37 -1.55 -18.24
N GLU A 71 -8.62 -1.50 -17.76
CA GLU A 71 -9.17 -0.28 -17.13
C GLU A 71 -8.43 0.12 -15.85
N ILE A 72 -7.99 -0.86 -15.05
CA ILE A 72 -7.15 -0.60 -13.87
C ILE A 72 -5.82 0.03 -14.28
N ILE A 73 -5.14 -0.54 -15.27
CA ILE A 73 -3.84 -0.08 -15.78
C ILE A 73 -3.97 1.28 -16.44
N ASP A 74 -5.06 1.53 -17.16
CA ASP A 74 -5.37 2.81 -17.79
C ASP A 74 -5.43 3.95 -16.76
N GLY A 75 -6.03 3.70 -15.59
CA GLY A 75 -6.03 4.63 -14.47
C GLY A 75 -4.64 4.90 -13.84
N LEU A 76 -3.62 4.11 -14.20
CA LEU A 76 -2.24 4.28 -13.71
C LEU A 76 -1.32 4.94 -14.75
N LYS A 77 -1.80 5.25 -15.96
CA LYS A 77 -1.00 5.80 -17.07
C LYS A 77 -0.29 7.10 -16.70
N ASP A 78 -0.92 7.97 -15.92
CA ASP A 78 -0.29 9.23 -15.51
C ASP A 78 0.92 9.00 -14.60
N ILE A 79 0.88 7.95 -13.77
CA ILE A 79 2.00 7.54 -12.91
C ILE A 79 3.12 6.95 -13.75
N THR A 80 2.80 6.06 -14.70
CA THR A 80 3.82 5.40 -15.53
C THR A 80 4.46 6.35 -16.54
N ARG A 81 3.73 7.35 -17.04
CA ARG A 81 4.24 8.36 -17.98
C ARG A 81 4.99 9.52 -17.31
N ALA A 82 4.81 9.73 -16.02
CA ALA A 82 5.50 10.79 -15.28
C ALA A 82 7.03 10.75 -15.49
N ARG A 83 7.68 11.91 -15.55
CA ARG A 83 9.15 12.01 -15.63
C ARG A 83 9.78 11.82 -14.24
N SER A 84 9.72 10.59 -13.74
CA SER A 84 10.31 10.19 -12.45
C SER A 84 11.10 8.89 -12.57
N SER A 85 11.93 8.59 -11.58
CA SER A 85 12.69 7.34 -11.55
C SER A 85 11.74 6.13 -11.48
N ARG A 86 12.21 4.98 -11.97
CA ARG A 86 11.45 3.71 -11.92
C ARG A 86 10.99 3.39 -10.50
N LYS A 87 11.88 3.52 -9.52
CA LYS A 87 11.58 3.29 -8.09
C LYS A 87 10.38 4.13 -7.63
N ILE A 88 10.36 5.42 -7.97
CA ILE A 88 9.26 6.33 -7.60
C ILE A 88 7.96 5.89 -8.28
N LYS A 89 8.00 5.50 -9.56
CA LYS A 89 6.82 5.00 -10.28
C LYS A 89 6.27 3.74 -9.65
N THR A 90 7.15 2.78 -9.33
CA THR A 90 6.77 1.50 -8.71
C THR A 90 6.09 1.72 -7.36
N GLU A 91 6.62 2.59 -6.49
CA GLU A 91 5.98 2.89 -5.21
C GLU A 91 4.63 3.60 -5.39
N LYS A 92 4.52 4.54 -6.33
CA LYS A 92 3.24 5.21 -6.62
C LYS A 92 2.19 4.24 -7.16
N VAL A 93 2.58 3.33 -8.06
CA VAL A 93 1.70 2.26 -8.57
C VAL A 93 1.27 1.34 -7.43
N ARG A 94 2.22 0.90 -6.58
CA ARG A 94 1.93 0.06 -5.42
C ARG A 94 0.90 0.70 -4.52
N HIS A 95 1.11 1.98 -4.19
CA HIS A 95 0.19 2.74 -3.37
C HIS A 95 -1.20 2.87 -4.01
N ALA A 96 -1.28 3.25 -5.29
CA ALA A 96 -2.54 3.39 -6.01
C ALA A 96 -3.34 2.07 -6.06
N LEU A 97 -2.68 0.95 -6.33
CA LEU A 97 -3.31 -0.38 -6.31
C LEU A 97 -3.77 -0.76 -4.90
N ARG A 98 -2.96 -0.51 -3.85
CA ARG A 98 -3.30 -0.82 -2.47
C ARG A 98 -4.54 -0.04 -2.02
N VAL A 99 -4.58 1.27 -2.26
CA VAL A 99 -5.70 2.15 -1.90
C VAL A 99 -7.00 1.66 -2.54
N ARG A 100 -6.94 1.31 -3.83
CA ARG A 100 -8.12 0.84 -4.55
C ARG A 100 -8.61 -0.54 -4.09
N ARG A 101 -7.68 -1.43 -3.74
CA ARG A 101 -7.99 -2.78 -3.22
C ARG A 101 -8.62 -2.71 -1.83
N PHE A 102 -8.11 -1.83 -0.97
CA PHE A 102 -8.51 -1.73 0.43
C PHE A 102 -9.04 -0.32 0.79
N PRO A 103 -10.19 0.10 0.23
CA PRO A 103 -10.72 1.45 0.44
C PRO A 103 -11.03 1.72 1.92
N LEU A 104 -11.73 0.80 2.60
CA LEU A 104 -12.08 0.95 4.02
C LEU A 104 -10.86 1.01 4.94
N LEU A 105 -9.84 0.18 4.67
CA LEU A 105 -8.58 0.23 5.41
C LEU A 105 -7.85 1.55 5.18
N THR A 106 -7.87 2.05 3.94
CA THR A 106 -7.25 3.34 3.60
C THR A 106 -7.97 4.51 4.27
N GLU A 107 -9.30 4.48 4.31
CA GLU A 107 -10.11 5.47 5.04
C GLU A 107 -9.75 5.49 6.52
N LYS A 108 -9.63 4.31 7.15
CA LYS A 108 -9.21 4.18 8.54
C LYS A 108 -7.76 4.64 8.78
N GLU A 109 -6.83 4.28 7.89
CA GLU A 109 -5.45 4.80 7.94
C GLU A 109 -5.42 6.34 7.82
N ASN A 110 -6.29 6.93 7.00
CA ASN A 110 -6.39 8.39 6.86
C ASN A 110 -7.03 9.05 8.08
N GLU A 111 -8.08 8.44 8.66
CA GLU A 111 -8.71 8.87 9.90
C GLU A 111 -7.68 8.93 11.04
N LEU A 112 -6.85 7.89 11.18
CA LEU A 112 -5.73 7.88 12.12
C LEU A 112 -4.69 8.97 11.83
N LYS A 113 -4.27 9.13 10.57
CA LYS A 113 -3.30 10.17 10.19
C LYS A 113 -3.81 11.56 10.54
N ASP A 114 -5.10 11.83 10.31
CA ASP A 114 -5.69 13.12 10.61
C ASP A 114 -5.91 13.31 12.11
N ALA A 115 -6.25 12.26 12.86
CA ALA A 115 -6.29 12.31 14.32
C ALA A 115 -4.90 12.63 14.91
N VAL A 116 -3.82 12.03 14.41
CA VAL A 116 -2.45 12.37 14.83
C VAL A 116 -2.07 13.81 14.49
N LYS A 117 -2.48 14.33 13.33
CA LYS A 117 -2.28 15.74 13.00
C LYS A 117 -3.06 16.67 13.95
N LYS A 118 -4.32 16.32 14.27
CA LYS A 118 -5.17 17.10 15.19
C LYS A 118 -4.57 17.16 16.59
N LEU A 119 -3.94 16.08 17.06
CA LEU A 119 -3.21 16.09 18.34
C LEU A 119 -2.13 17.18 18.40
N SER A 120 -1.65 17.70 17.25
CA SER A 120 -0.72 18.84 17.18
C SER A 120 0.45 18.69 18.16
N LEU A 121 1.03 17.49 18.21
CA LEU A 121 2.10 17.16 19.15
C LEU A 121 3.35 17.99 18.84
N SER A 122 4.04 18.44 19.88
CA SER A 122 5.33 19.12 19.74
C SER A 122 6.36 18.24 19.01
N GLN A 123 7.35 18.83 18.33
CA GLN A 123 8.31 18.09 17.47
C GLN A 123 9.14 17.03 18.21
N ASN A 124 9.26 17.16 19.53
CA ASN A 124 9.90 16.21 20.42
C ASN A 124 9.02 15.00 20.77
N LEU A 125 7.74 15.02 20.41
CA LEU A 125 6.78 13.95 20.59
C LEU A 125 6.43 13.32 19.24
N SER A 126 6.46 11.98 19.19
CA SER A 126 5.98 11.24 18.03
C SER A 126 5.16 10.03 18.46
N LEU A 127 3.95 9.92 17.93
CA LEU A 127 3.03 8.82 18.15
C LEU A 127 3.15 7.82 17.00
N ASN A 128 3.48 6.58 17.33
CA ASN A 128 3.63 5.49 16.39
C ASN A 128 2.48 4.49 16.60
N TYR A 129 1.74 4.22 15.52
CA TYR A 129 0.68 3.23 15.46
C TYR A 129 1.01 2.19 14.36
N PRO A 130 0.47 0.96 14.45
CA PRO A 130 0.81 -0.09 13.49
C PRO A 130 0.27 0.23 12.09
N GLU A 131 1.14 0.12 11.07
CA GLU A 131 0.83 0.46 9.67
C GLU A 131 -0.35 -0.32 9.06
N ASN A 132 -0.70 -1.48 9.60
CA ASN A 132 -1.82 -2.30 9.12
C ASN A 132 -2.97 -2.42 10.13
N MET A 133 -2.93 -1.65 11.23
CA MET A 133 -3.96 -1.67 12.30
C MET A 133 -4.27 -3.06 12.89
N GLU A 134 -3.43 -4.08 12.65
CA GLU A 134 -3.61 -5.44 13.21
C GLU A 134 -3.30 -5.53 14.72
N GLY A 135 -2.92 -4.42 15.37
CA GLY A 135 -2.60 -4.36 16.79
C GLY A 135 -3.14 -3.11 17.46
N LYS A 136 -3.53 -3.25 18.74
CA LYS A 136 -4.07 -2.16 19.57
C LYS A 136 -3.00 -1.38 20.35
N LYS A 137 -1.73 -1.58 20.02
CA LYS A 137 -0.62 -0.98 20.75
C LYS A 137 -0.14 0.28 20.04
N VAL A 138 -0.15 1.38 20.78
CA VAL A 138 0.42 2.66 20.36
C VAL A 138 1.68 2.89 21.15
N SER A 139 2.72 3.38 20.49
CA SER A 139 3.98 3.77 21.13
C SER A 139 4.16 5.27 21.05
N LEU A 140 4.45 5.90 22.18
CA LEU A 140 4.80 7.31 22.25
C LEU A 140 6.30 7.45 22.47
N VAL A 141 6.96 8.24 21.63
CA VAL A 141 8.39 8.53 21.74
C VAL A 141 8.56 9.99 22.13
N ILE A 142 9.27 10.22 23.24
CA ILE A 142 9.61 11.54 23.77
C ILE A 142 11.12 11.75 23.64
N ARG A 143 11.54 12.80 22.95
CA ARG A 143 12.95 13.19 22.80
C ARG A 143 13.24 14.44 23.63
N PHE A 144 14.14 14.36 24.60
CA PHE A 144 14.45 15.49 25.49
C PHE A 144 15.95 15.57 25.78
N LYS A 145 16.46 16.76 26.04
CA LYS A 145 17.86 17.02 26.41
C LYS A 145 18.06 17.17 27.92
N ASN A 146 16.98 17.47 28.64
CA ASN A 146 16.98 17.70 30.09
C ASN A 146 15.62 17.35 30.71
N ILE A 147 15.58 17.28 32.04
CA ILE A 147 14.38 16.86 32.78
C ILE A 147 13.23 17.87 32.61
N ALA A 148 13.52 19.16 32.49
CA ALA A 148 12.48 20.19 32.31
C ALA A 148 11.72 20.00 30.98
N GLU A 149 12.42 19.63 29.91
CA GLU A 149 11.81 19.28 28.62
C GLU A 149 10.94 18.02 28.71
N LEU A 150 11.39 16.99 29.45
CA LEU A 150 10.58 15.79 29.70
C LEU A 150 9.29 16.15 30.45
N GLN A 151 9.38 16.94 31.52
CA GLN A 151 8.22 17.37 32.30
C GLN A 151 7.22 18.14 31.44
N LYS A 152 7.71 19.11 30.65
CA LYS A 152 6.87 19.88 29.73
C LYS A 152 6.14 18.99 28.71
N SER A 153 6.83 17.95 28.21
CA SER A 153 6.26 16.99 27.27
C SER A 153 5.16 16.13 27.93
N LEU A 154 5.41 15.66 29.16
CA LEU A 154 4.42 14.90 29.94
C LEU A 154 3.19 15.74 30.29
N ASP A 155 3.36 17.02 30.60
CA ASP A 155 2.25 17.93 30.87
C ASP A 155 1.42 18.21 29.60
N GLU A 156 2.06 18.31 28.44
CA GLU A 156 1.37 18.39 27.15
C GLU A 156 0.52 17.15 26.89
N ILE A 157 1.09 15.96 27.10
CA ILE A 157 0.38 14.68 26.92
C ILE A 157 -0.83 14.60 27.86
N LYS A 158 -0.64 14.97 29.14
CA LYS A 158 -1.74 14.98 30.13
C LYS A 158 -2.88 15.92 29.72
N LYS A 159 -2.57 17.08 29.15
CA LYS A 159 -3.60 18.02 28.66
C LYS A 159 -4.37 17.51 27.44
N LYS A 160 -3.82 16.51 26.74
CA LYS A 160 -4.41 15.90 25.55
C LYS A 160 -4.89 14.47 25.81
N SER A 161 -5.11 14.09 27.09
CA SER A 161 -5.56 12.74 27.46
C SER A 161 -6.83 12.34 26.73
N ASP A 162 -7.83 13.22 26.70
CA ASP A 162 -9.14 12.91 26.13
C ASP A 162 -9.05 12.69 24.62
N GLN A 163 -8.21 13.47 23.92
CA GLN A 163 -7.94 13.31 22.49
C GLN A 163 -7.12 12.05 22.19
N LEU A 164 -6.26 11.63 23.11
CA LEU A 164 -5.52 10.38 23.01
C LEU A 164 -6.43 9.17 23.23
N ASP A 165 -7.40 9.27 24.14
CA ASP A 165 -8.42 8.24 24.34
C ASP A 165 -9.31 8.11 23.10
N GLU A 166 -9.81 9.22 22.53
CA GLU A 166 -10.52 9.22 21.24
C GLU A 166 -9.67 8.60 20.12
N PHE A 167 -8.37 8.91 20.06
CA PHE A 167 -7.46 8.30 19.09
C PHE A 167 -7.36 6.77 19.26
N LEU A 168 -7.35 6.28 20.50
CA LEU A 168 -7.29 4.85 20.79
C LEU A 168 -8.58 4.12 20.41
N GLU A 169 -9.73 4.79 20.38
CA GLU A 169 -10.99 4.21 19.90
C GLU A 169 -11.03 3.98 18.38
N ILE A 170 -10.18 4.68 17.61
CA ILE A 170 -10.06 4.48 16.15
C ILE A 170 -9.31 3.17 15.82
N LEU A 171 -8.52 2.62 16.75
CA LEU A 171 -7.69 1.40 16.60
C LEU A 171 -8.43 0.09 16.97
#